data_AF-A0A7J5Y7D2-F1
#
_entry.id   AF-A0A7J5Y7D2-F1
#
_cell.length_a   1.000
_cell.length_b   1.000
_cell.length_c   1.000
_cell.angle_alpha   90.00
_cell.angle_beta   90.00
_cell.angle_gamma   90.00
#
_symmetry.space_group_name_H-M   'P 1'
#
loop_
_entity.id
_entity.type
_entity.pdbx_description
1 polymer ?
#
loop_
_entity_poly.entity_id
_entity_poly.type
_entity_poly.pdbx_seq_one_letter_code
_entity_poly.pdbx_strand_id
1 'polypeptide(L)'
;MMQGHSHLQLFILYEALQSLSDIMDVIIFKHSFLTVSIFLLWTTGLTDGSDVNQTDMLWEKQGDNVTMSCTHKKGVSYSQMYWYRQLPGETMELIAFTRLGIKDHDFGEFSSKDKFSATKPDAESGTFTVKDLQPGDKGLYFCAVSQHSDTHTGGG
;
A
#
# COMPACT_ATOMS: atom_id res chain seq x y z
N MET A 1 65.63 -33.58 -33.35
CA MET A 1 65.30 -32.29 -32.70
C MET A 1 63.90 -31.81 -33.11
N MET A 2 62.86 -32.68 -33.04
CA MET A 2 61.50 -32.35 -33.51
C MET A 2 60.41 -32.45 -32.42
N GLN A 3 60.73 -32.92 -31.21
CA GLN A 3 59.76 -33.10 -30.11
C GLN A 3 59.35 -31.78 -29.41
N GLY A 4 60.13 -30.71 -29.56
CA GLY A 4 59.87 -29.42 -28.91
C GLY A 4 58.93 -28.48 -29.70
N HIS A 5 58.82 -28.67 -31.02
CA HIS A 5 58.04 -27.76 -31.87
C HIS A 5 56.53 -28.01 -31.74
N SER A 6 56.12 -29.28 -31.64
CA SER A 6 54.72 -29.67 -31.44
C SER A 6 54.17 -29.26 -30.07
N HIS A 7 54.98 -29.39 -29.01
CA HIS A 7 54.61 -28.93 -27.67
C HIS A 7 54.48 -27.42 -27.57
N LEU A 8 55.36 -26.66 -28.24
CA LEU A 8 55.28 -25.21 -28.28
C LEU A 8 54.04 -24.73 -29.04
N GLN A 9 53.67 -25.40 -30.15
CA GLN A 9 52.42 -25.09 -30.87
C GLN A 9 51.16 -25.40 -30.03
N LEU A 10 51.14 -26.52 -29.30
CA LEU A 10 50.02 -26.85 -28.40
C LEU A 10 49.86 -25.82 -27.27
N PHE A 11 50.99 -25.38 -26.69
CA PHE A 11 51.00 -24.37 -25.63
C PHE A 11 50.49 -23.01 -26.13
N ILE A 12 50.92 -22.57 -27.31
CA ILE A 12 50.43 -21.33 -27.93
C ILE A 12 48.93 -21.41 -28.24
N LEU A 13 48.44 -22.58 -28.70
CA LEU A 13 47.02 -22.77 -28.97
C LEU A 13 46.17 -22.74 -27.68
N TYR A 14 46.68 -23.32 -26.59
CA TYR A 14 46.03 -23.27 -25.27
C TYR A 14 45.93 -21.84 -24.72
N GLU A 15 47.04 -21.09 -24.74
CA GLU A 15 47.05 -19.67 -24.32
C GLU A 15 46.12 -18.81 -25.18
N ALA A 16 46.07 -19.05 -26.49
CA ALA A 16 45.14 -18.37 -27.39
C ALA A 16 43.66 -18.73 -27.10
N LEU A 17 43.36 -20.00 -26.81
CA LEU A 17 42.01 -20.44 -26.42
C LEU A 17 41.59 -19.85 -25.06
N GLN A 18 42.49 -19.81 -24.08
CA GLN A 18 42.25 -19.20 -22.77
C GLN A 18 42.03 -17.68 -22.89
N SER A 19 42.81 -17.00 -23.72
CA SER A 19 42.61 -15.58 -24.01
C SER A 19 41.26 -15.30 -24.69
N LEU A 20 40.83 -16.16 -25.61
CA LEU A 20 39.52 -16.05 -26.26
C LEU A 20 38.37 -16.31 -25.28
N SER A 21 38.48 -17.27 -24.36
CA SER A 21 37.47 -17.50 -23.33
C SER A 21 37.33 -16.31 -22.39
N ASP A 22 38.44 -15.75 -21.92
CA ASP A 22 38.43 -14.59 -21.02
C ASP A 22 37.80 -13.35 -21.68
N ILE A 23 38.06 -13.12 -22.98
CA ILE A 23 37.44 -12.03 -23.75
C ILE A 23 35.94 -12.25 -23.89
N MET A 24 35.49 -13.48 -24.16
CA MET A 24 34.07 -13.80 -24.25
C MET A 24 33.35 -13.59 -22.91
N ASP A 25 33.95 -13.99 -21.79
CA ASP A 25 33.39 -13.78 -20.45
C ASP A 25 33.23 -12.29 -20.12
N VAL A 26 34.22 -11.46 -20.46
CA VAL A 26 34.15 -9.99 -20.27
C VAL A 26 33.04 -9.36 -21.12
N ILE A 27 32.85 -9.83 -22.37
CA ILE A 27 31.79 -9.35 -23.27
C ILE A 27 30.42 -9.75 -22.74
N ILE A 28 30.24 -11.00 -22.32
CA ILE A 28 28.99 -11.51 -21.74
C ILE A 28 28.64 -10.75 -20.46
N PHE A 29 29.63 -10.54 -19.57
CA PHE A 29 29.43 -9.78 -18.34
C PHE A 29 29.04 -8.33 -18.64
N LYS A 30 29.74 -7.63 -19.54
CA LYS A 30 29.38 -6.25 -19.93
C LYS A 30 28.00 -6.15 -20.56
N HIS A 31 27.64 -7.07 -21.47
CA HIS A 31 26.31 -7.11 -22.07
C HIS A 31 25.23 -7.39 -21.02
N SER A 32 25.45 -8.38 -20.14
CA SER A 32 24.55 -8.70 -19.03
C SER A 32 24.33 -7.50 -18.12
N PHE A 33 25.39 -6.78 -17.75
CA PHE A 33 25.30 -5.57 -16.91
C PHE A 33 24.57 -4.41 -17.61
N LEU A 34 24.82 -4.21 -18.91
CA LEU A 34 24.11 -3.20 -19.73
C LEU A 34 22.61 -3.52 -19.83
N THR A 35 22.25 -4.78 -20.06
CA THR A 35 20.85 -5.21 -20.14
C THR A 35 20.12 -5.10 -18.81
N VAL A 36 20.78 -5.43 -17.70
CA VAL A 36 20.21 -5.29 -16.34
C VAL A 36 19.98 -3.81 -16.00
N SER A 37 20.91 -2.93 -16.35
CA SER A 37 20.79 -1.49 -16.09
C SER A 37 19.62 -0.85 -16.86
N ILE A 38 19.39 -1.28 -18.11
CA ILE A 38 18.26 -0.81 -18.93
C ILE A 38 16.91 -1.29 -18.37
N PHE A 39 16.85 -2.53 -17.86
CA PHE A 39 15.64 -3.07 -17.21
C PHE A 39 15.25 -2.32 -15.93
N LEU A 40 16.23 -1.89 -15.12
CA LEU A 40 16.00 -1.14 -13.88
C LEU A 40 15.47 0.29 -14.15
N LEU A 41 15.75 0.85 -15.32
CA LEU A 41 15.26 2.18 -15.73
C LEU A 41 13.80 2.17 -16.22
N TRP A 42 13.20 0.99 -16.44
CA TRP A 42 11.83 0.85 -16.99
C TRP A 42 10.77 0.51 -15.93
N THR A 43 11.11 0.53 -14.65
CA THR A 43 10.13 0.33 -13.56
C THR A 43 9.68 1.65 -12.94
N THR A 44 9.27 2.63 -13.76
CA THR A 44 8.37 3.67 -13.27
C THR A 44 6.96 3.07 -13.27
N GLY A 45 6.65 2.30 -12.23
CA GLY A 45 5.31 1.78 -12.03
C GLY A 45 4.32 2.93 -11.93
N LEU A 46 3.22 2.85 -12.69
CA LEU A 46 2.02 3.65 -12.46
C LEU A 46 1.48 3.23 -11.10
N THR A 47 1.74 4.02 -10.05
CA THR A 47 0.99 3.88 -8.81
C THR A 47 -0.41 4.38 -9.12
N ASP A 48 -1.35 3.45 -9.27
CA ASP A 48 -2.78 3.78 -9.23
C ASP A 48 -3.00 4.54 -7.91
N GLY A 49 -3.38 5.82 -8.01
CA GLY A 49 -3.62 6.62 -6.82
C GLY A 49 -4.71 5.96 -6.00
N SER A 50 -4.58 5.94 -4.67
CA SER A 50 -5.67 5.44 -3.82
C SER A 50 -6.91 6.26 -4.12
N ASP A 51 -7.96 5.61 -4.63
CA ASP A 51 -9.27 6.23 -4.88
C ASP A 51 -9.94 6.71 -3.58
N VAL A 52 -9.37 6.39 -2.42
CA VAL A 52 -9.74 6.87 -1.09
C VAL A 52 -8.58 7.66 -0.51
N ASN A 53 -8.85 8.90 -0.10
CA ASN A 53 -7.90 9.82 0.50
C ASN A 53 -8.34 10.15 1.93
N GLN A 54 -7.44 10.04 2.90
CA GLN A 54 -7.72 10.35 4.30
C GLN A 54 -6.68 11.30 4.87
N THR A 55 -6.92 11.81 6.08
CA THR A 55 -5.89 12.58 6.80
C THR A 55 -4.70 11.66 7.14
N ASP A 56 -3.50 12.02 6.69
CA ASP A 56 -2.32 11.16 6.83
C ASP A 56 -1.87 10.97 8.27
N MET A 57 -1.69 12.08 9.01
CA MET A 57 -1.14 12.05 10.36
C MET A 57 -1.68 13.23 11.18
N LEU A 58 -2.11 12.94 12.39
CA LEU A 58 -2.68 13.91 13.33
C LEU A 58 -1.96 13.81 14.68
N TRP A 59 -1.60 14.96 15.23
CA TRP A 59 -0.99 15.10 16.56
C TRP A 59 -1.68 16.25 17.27
N GLU A 60 -2.33 15.95 18.37
CA GLU A 60 -3.04 16.94 19.20
C GLU A 60 -2.73 16.70 20.67
N LYS A 61 -3.11 17.65 21.52
CA LYS A 61 -2.84 17.53 22.96
C LYS A 61 -3.86 16.59 23.60
N GLN A 62 -3.46 16.02 24.73
CA GLN A 62 -4.38 15.28 25.58
C GLN A 62 -5.55 16.19 25.99
N GLY A 63 -6.77 15.65 25.92
CA GLY A 63 -8.02 16.37 26.20
C GLY A 63 -8.63 17.09 24.99
N ASP A 64 -7.88 17.29 23.90
CA ASP A 64 -8.42 17.89 22.69
C ASP A 64 -9.25 16.88 21.89
N ASN A 65 -10.13 17.37 21.01
CA ASN A 65 -10.83 16.55 20.05
C ASN A 65 -10.05 16.51 18.74
N VAL A 66 -9.84 15.31 18.20
CA VAL A 66 -9.09 15.10 16.96
C VAL A 66 -10.02 14.59 15.88
N THR A 67 -10.02 15.24 14.73
CA THR A 67 -10.89 14.86 13.60
C THR A 67 -10.07 14.48 12.38
N MET A 68 -10.29 13.26 11.87
CA MET A 68 -9.80 12.83 10.57
C MET A 68 -10.89 12.96 9.52
N SER A 69 -10.50 13.36 8.31
CA SER A 69 -11.34 13.38 7.12
C SER A 69 -11.05 12.18 6.22
N CYS A 70 -12.06 11.75 5.48
CA CYS A 70 -11.95 10.75 4.43
C CYS A 70 -12.76 11.20 3.22
N THR A 71 -12.18 11.10 2.03
CA THR A 71 -12.80 11.40 0.75
C THR A 71 -12.51 10.31 -0.27
N HIS A 72 -13.34 10.13 -1.29
CA HIS A 72 -13.07 9.18 -2.37
C HIS A 72 -13.59 9.60 -3.73
N LYS A 73 -13.09 8.95 -4.79
CA LYS A 73 -13.46 9.18 -6.19
C LYS A 73 -14.22 8.03 -6.84
N LYS A 74 -14.62 7.02 -6.05
CA LYS A 74 -15.36 5.82 -6.50
C LYS A 74 -16.80 6.08 -7.03
N GLY A 75 -17.34 7.28 -6.82
CA GLY A 75 -18.68 7.68 -7.26
C GLY A 75 -19.79 7.47 -6.23
N VAL A 76 -20.97 8.03 -6.51
CA VAL A 76 -22.10 8.16 -5.58
C VAL A 76 -22.69 6.84 -5.07
N SER A 77 -22.46 5.72 -5.76
CA SER A 77 -22.92 4.40 -5.32
C SER A 77 -22.19 3.92 -4.06
N TYR A 78 -20.98 4.44 -3.81
CA TYR A 78 -20.19 4.16 -2.60
C TYR A 78 -20.67 5.01 -1.42
N SER A 79 -21.91 4.78 -1.01
CA SER A 79 -22.62 5.58 -0.01
C SER A 79 -22.44 5.09 1.44
N GLN A 80 -21.54 4.13 1.66
CA GLN A 80 -21.20 3.57 2.96
C GLN A 80 -19.74 3.86 3.31
N MET A 81 -19.44 4.17 4.57
CA MET A 81 -18.08 4.43 5.04
C MET A 81 -17.83 3.75 6.40
N TYR A 82 -16.65 3.16 6.54
CA TYR A 82 -16.21 2.40 7.71
C TYR A 82 -15.00 3.08 8.31
N TRP A 83 -14.95 3.10 9.64
CA TRP A 83 -13.87 3.69 10.40
C TRP A 83 -13.25 2.63 11.30
N TYR A 84 -11.99 2.31 11.02
CA TYR A 84 -11.23 1.30 11.74
C TYR A 84 -10.16 1.93 12.61
N ARG A 85 -9.79 1.24 13.69
CA ARG A 85 -8.63 1.55 14.52
C ARG A 85 -7.79 0.30 14.73
N GLN A 86 -6.49 0.52 14.83
CA GLN A 86 -5.53 -0.46 15.27
C GLN A 86 -4.63 0.17 16.33
N LEU A 87 -4.76 -0.30 17.57
CA LEU A 87 -3.84 0.08 18.65
C LEU A 87 -2.55 -0.74 18.56
N PRO A 88 -1.42 -0.24 19.11
CA PRO A 88 -0.16 -0.97 19.12
C PRO A 88 -0.30 -2.37 19.76
N GLY A 89 -0.02 -3.41 18.98
CA GLY A 89 -0.10 -4.81 19.44
C GLY A 89 -1.49 -5.44 19.35
N GLU A 90 -2.50 -4.72 18.86
CA GLU A 90 -3.87 -5.22 18.69
C GLU A 90 -4.24 -5.46 17.22
N THR A 91 -5.31 -6.22 17.01
CA THR A 91 -5.92 -6.40 15.69
C THR A 91 -6.74 -5.17 15.30
N MET A 92 -6.99 -5.00 14.00
CA MET A 92 -7.85 -3.94 13.50
C MET A 92 -9.31 -4.16 13.96
N GLU A 93 -9.95 -3.10 14.45
CA GLU A 93 -11.31 -3.08 14.98
C GLU A 93 -12.17 -2.06 14.21
N LEU A 94 -13.42 -2.41 13.89
CA LEU A 94 -14.40 -1.48 13.34
C LEU A 94 -15.02 -0.66 14.48
N ILE A 95 -14.80 0.65 14.47
CA ILE A 95 -15.30 1.57 15.51
C ILE A 95 -16.64 2.17 15.11
N ALA A 96 -16.77 2.53 13.83
CA ALA A 96 -17.96 3.21 13.33
C ALA A 96 -18.29 2.82 11.89
N PHE A 97 -19.58 2.76 11.61
CA PHE A 97 -20.14 2.56 10.29
C PHE A 97 -21.18 3.65 9.98
N THR A 98 -20.95 4.39 8.90
CA THR A 98 -21.80 5.50 8.47
C THR A 98 -22.41 5.22 7.10
N ARG A 99 -23.67 5.63 6.95
CA ARG A 99 -24.43 5.51 5.70
C ARG A 99 -24.99 6.86 5.33
N LEU A 100 -24.95 7.20 4.05
CA LEU A 100 -25.55 8.43 3.54
C LEU A 100 -27.04 8.49 3.90
N GLY A 101 -27.49 9.62 4.42
CA GLY A 101 -28.89 9.85 4.78
C GLY A 101 -29.33 9.24 6.12
N ILE A 102 -28.48 8.46 6.80
CA ILE A 102 -28.75 7.90 8.13
C ILE A 102 -28.07 8.76 9.19
N LYS A 103 -28.83 9.32 10.13
CA LYS A 103 -28.28 10.16 11.22
C LYS A 103 -27.70 9.34 12.36
N ASP A 104 -28.35 8.22 12.70
CA ASP A 104 -27.85 7.31 13.73
C ASP A 104 -26.86 6.33 13.13
N HIS A 105 -25.58 6.69 13.24
CA HIS A 105 -24.48 5.83 12.84
C HIS A 105 -24.30 4.69 13.84
N ASP A 106 -23.85 3.56 13.31
CA ASP A 106 -23.55 2.37 14.09
C ASP A 106 -22.13 2.52 14.66
N PHE A 107 -22.00 2.27 15.96
CA PHE A 107 -20.73 2.28 16.66
C PHE A 107 -20.57 0.89 17.26
N GLY A 108 -19.42 0.25 17.04
CA GLY A 108 -19.17 -1.14 17.43
C GLY A 108 -19.39 -1.39 18.94
N GLU A 109 -19.46 -2.65 19.33
CA GLU A 109 -19.80 -3.09 20.69
C GLU A 109 -18.93 -2.44 21.79
N PHE A 110 -17.69 -2.06 21.46
CA PHE A 110 -16.73 -1.41 22.37
C PHE A 110 -16.56 0.10 22.13
N SER A 111 -17.41 0.70 21.29
CA SER A 111 -17.30 2.07 20.83
C SER A 111 -18.47 2.91 21.35
N SER A 112 -18.21 3.82 22.28
CA SER A 112 -19.27 4.71 22.79
C SER A 112 -19.42 5.96 21.92
N LYS A 113 -20.66 6.42 21.73
CA LYS A 113 -20.99 7.72 21.11
C LYS A 113 -20.41 8.92 21.90
N ASP A 114 -20.06 8.69 23.16
CA ASP A 114 -19.39 9.66 24.01
C ASP A 114 -17.92 9.84 23.64
N LYS A 115 -17.24 8.75 23.22
CA LYS A 115 -15.83 8.78 22.82
C LYS A 115 -15.63 9.13 21.35
N PHE A 116 -16.52 8.66 20.49
CA PHE A 116 -16.39 8.80 19.04
C PHE A 116 -17.60 9.51 18.43
N SER A 117 -17.36 10.27 17.36
CA SER A 117 -18.42 10.75 16.49
C SER A 117 -18.00 10.65 15.04
N ALA A 118 -18.96 10.39 14.16
CA ALA A 118 -18.74 10.31 12.73
C ALA A 118 -19.79 11.13 11.99
N THR A 119 -19.46 11.60 10.79
CA THR A 119 -20.41 12.24 9.88
C THR A 119 -20.25 11.70 8.47
N LYS A 120 -21.35 11.69 7.72
CA LYS A 120 -21.38 11.36 6.30
C LYS A 120 -22.34 12.32 5.56
N PRO A 121 -21.87 13.53 5.22
CA PRO A 121 -22.73 14.54 4.62
C PRO A 121 -23.14 14.22 3.18
N ASP A 122 -22.26 13.52 2.45
CA ASP A 122 -22.47 13.10 1.06
C ASP A 122 -21.87 11.69 0.83
N ALA A 123 -21.98 11.19 -0.40
CA ALA A 123 -21.47 9.86 -0.73
C ALA A 123 -19.94 9.86 -0.66
N GLU A 124 -19.29 10.89 -1.18
CA GLU A 124 -17.85 10.95 -1.40
C GLU A 124 -17.02 11.27 -0.15
N SER A 125 -17.61 11.85 0.89
CA SER A 125 -16.89 12.36 2.04
C SER A 125 -17.48 11.93 3.39
N GLY A 126 -16.63 11.98 4.41
CA GLY A 126 -17.00 11.78 5.80
C GLY A 126 -15.91 12.22 6.75
N THR A 127 -16.28 12.39 8.01
CA THR A 127 -15.34 12.71 9.09
C THR A 127 -15.53 11.77 10.26
N PHE A 128 -14.45 11.54 10.99
CA PHE A 128 -14.44 10.78 12.23
C PHE A 128 -13.64 11.53 13.28
N THR A 129 -14.21 11.65 14.47
CA THR A 129 -13.65 12.41 15.58
C THR A 129 -13.47 11.52 16.78
N VAL A 130 -12.26 11.52 17.32
CA VAL A 130 -11.94 11.02 18.66
C VAL A 130 -12.04 12.19 19.62
N LYS A 131 -12.97 12.10 20.58
CA LYS A 131 -13.20 13.15 21.58
C LYS A 131 -12.31 12.93 22.79
N ASP A 132 -11.93 14.00 23.49
CA ASP A 132 -11.15 13.96 24.73
C ASP A 132 -9.94 13.00 24.59
N LEU A 133 -8.99 13.35 23.71
CA LEU A 133 -7.88 12.49 23.34
C LEU A 133 -7.08 12.03 24.58
N GLN A 134 -6.88 10.73 24.73
CA GLN A 134 -6.11 10.12 25.80
C GLN A 134 -4.90 9.35 25.24
N PRO A 135 -3.85 9.09 26.05
CA PRO A 135 -2.69 8.33 25.60
C PRO A 135 -3.02 6.94 25.03
N GLY A 136 -4.10 6.31 25.51
CA GLY A 136 -4.59 5.03 25.01
C GLY A 136 -5.24 5.09 23.63
N ASP A 137 -5.57 6.27 23.10
CA ASP A 137 -6.13 6.43 21.76
C ASP A 137 -5.06 6.46 20.66
N LYS A 138 -3.77 6.48 21.04
CA LYS A 138 -2.67 6.49 20.09
C LYS A 138 -2.66 5.18 19.31
N GLY A 139 -2.90 5.28 18.01
CA GLY A 139 -2.93 4.14 17.11
C GLY A 139 -3.07 4.58 15.65
N LEU A 140 -3.26 3.59 14.79
CA LEU A 140 -3.57 3.81 13.38
C LEU A 140 -5.08 3.85 13.21
N TYR A 141 -5.56 4.80 12.42
CA TYR A 141 -6.98 4.94 12.07
C TYR A 141 -7.12 4.90 10.54
N PHE A 142 -8.11 4.16 10.06
CA PHE A 142 -8.32 3.95 8.62
C PHE A 142 -9.79 4.16 8.25
N CYS A 143 -10.02 4.78 7.10
CA CYS A 143 -11.33 4.75 6.46
C CYS A 143 -11.38 3.75 5.30
N ALA A 144 -12.54 3.15 5.09
CA ALA A 144 -12.87 2.38 3.89
C ALA A 144 -14.27 2.74 3.40
N VAL A 145 -14.56 2.49 2.12
CA VAL A 145 -15.87 2.79 1.52
C VAL A 145 -16.40 1.62 0.72
N SER A 146 -17.71 1.45 0.69
CA SER A 146 -18.38 0.40 -0.08
C SER A 146 -19.68 0.91 -0.70
N GLN A 147 -20.17 0.15 -1.66
CA GLN A 147 -21.50 0.36 -2.23
C GLN A 147 -22.59 -0.12 -1.28
N HIS A 148 -23.76 0.53 -1.35
CA HIS A 148 -24.97 -0.03 -0.76
C HIS A 148 -25.35 -1.32 -1.50
N SER A 149 -25.30 -2.47 -0.82
CA SER A 149 -25.85 -3.70 -1.37
C SER A 149 -27.30 -3.87 -0.91
N ASP A 150 -28.24 -3.54 -1.78
CA ASP A 150 -29.63 -3.97 -1.62
C ASP A 150 -29.69 -5.48 -1.89
N THR A 151 -29.56 -6.30 -0.84
CA THR A 151 -29.92 -7.72 -0.95
C THR A 151 -31.44 -7.84 -0.94
N HIS A 152 -32.08 -7.52 -2.06
CA HIS A 152 -33.43 -8.00 -2.35
C HIS A 152 -33.36 -9.21 -3.28
N THR A 153 -32.60 -10.24 -2.92
CA THR A 153 -32.77 -11.58 -3.48
C THR A 153 -33.92 -12.29 -2.77
N GLY A 154 -35.13 -11.77 -3.01
CA GLY A 154 -36.37 -12.52 -2.81
C GLY A 154 -36.74 -13.15 -4.15
N GLY A 155 -36.52 -14.45 -4.27
CA GLY A 155 -36.89 -15.23 -5.45
C GLY A 155 -38.39 -15.22 -5.70
N GLY A 156 -38.73 -15.20 -6.99
CA GLY A 156 -40.03 -15.54 -7.56
C GLY A 156 -39.76 -16.21 -8.90
#